data_AF-D8RUC5-F1
#
_entry.id   AF-D8RUC5-F1
#
_cell.length_a   1.000
_cell.length_b   1.000
_cell.length_c   1.000
_cell.angle_alpha   90.00
_cell.angle_beta   90.00
_cell.angle_gamma   90.00
#
_symmetry.space_group_name_H-M   'P 1'
#
loop_
_entity.id
_entity.type
_entity.pdbx_description
1 polymer ?
#
loop_
_entity_poly.entity_id
_entity_poly.type
_entity_poly.pdbx_seq_one_letter_code
_entity_poly.pdbx_strand_id
1 'polypeptide(L)'
;MELELDRDVVLGSALVTMHGKCGNLGAARRAFDRIERRNLVSWTAMIAALAENGDREGAWDLFRAMELEGIEPDEVCFMGVLAACKNAGEIQSGFEYFQSMTEDYSMDPSPGHYTFLIDLLARSGKLELAEDLIRGMPFEPQAWTWTSLLGACKIHWDERRGAMAAQRALVIDPRRTAAYVILSDICGKNSVGV
;
A
#
# COMPACT_ATOMS: atom_id res chain seq x y z
N MET A 1 -15.13 -32.90 11.58
CA MET A 1 -14.64 -32.85 10.19
C MET A 1 -14.07 -31.47 9.86
N GLU A 2 -14.77 -30.36 10.08
CA GLU A 2 -14.15 -29.01 9.98
C GLU A 2 -12.91 -28.84 10.87
N LEU A 3 -12.93 -29.40 12.09
CA LEU A 3 -11.84 -29.26 13.07
C LEU A 3 -10.50 -29.95 12.68
N GLU A 4 -10.49 -30.85 11.71
CA GLU A 4 -9.25 -31.49 11.23
C GLU A 4 -8.66 -30.79 10.01
N LEU A 5 -9.49 -30.09 9.23
CA LEU A 5 -9.09 -29.45 7.98
C LEU A 5 -8.27 -28.17 8.22
N ASP A 6 -8.57 -27.42 9.29
CA ASP A 6 -7.85 -26.18 9.64
C ASP A 6 -6.38 -26.41 10.06
N ARG A 7 -5.99 -27.66 10.33
CA ARG A 7 -4.61 -28.02 10.71
C ARG A 7 -3.68 -28.02 9.51
N ASP A 8 -4.21 -28.33 8.33
CA ASP A 8 -3.47 -28.31 7.08
C ASP A 8 -3.21 -26.86 6.65
N VAL A 9 -1.96 -26.55 6.29
CA VAL A 9 -1.55 -25.17 5.99
C VAL A 9 -2.27 -24.60 4.77
N VAL A 10 -2.62 -25.41 3.78
CA VAL A 10 -3.29 -24.95 2.56
C VAL A 10 -4.75 -24.61 2.87
N LEU A 11 -5.46 -25.51 3.53
CA LEU A 11 -6.85 -25.31 3.94
C LEU A 11 -6.98 -24.19 4.97
N GLY A 12 -6.13 -24.19 6.00
CA GLY A 12 -6.08 -23.14 7.02
C GLY A 12 -5.84 -21.76 6.40
N SER A 13 -4.88 -21.63 5.48
CA SER A 13 -4.62 -20.36 4.77
C SER A 13 -5.82 -19.91 3.93
N ALA A 14 -6.49 -20.84 3.24
CA ALA A 14 -7.69 -20.52 2.47
C ALA A 14 -8.85 -20.03 3.35
N LEU A 15 -9.02 -20.63 4.53
CA LEU A 15 -10.02 -20.20 5.51
C LEU A 15 -9.70 -18.83 6.12
N VAL A 16 -8.42 -18.57 6.39
CA VAL A 16 -7.94 -17.23 6.80
C VAL A 16 -8.34 -16.19 5.76
N THR A 17 -8.00 -16.42 4.49
CA THR A 17 -8.35 -15.50 3.39
C THR A 17 -9.86 -15.32 3.25
N MET A 18 -10.64 -16.41 3.32
CA MET A 18 -12.10 -16.35 3.21
C MET A 18 -12.71 -15.52 4.33
N HIS A 19 -12.34 -15.80 5.58
CA HIS A 19 -12.83 -15.06 6.74
C HIS A 19 -12.37 -13.59 6.73
N GLY A 20 -11.14 -13.32 6.30
CA GLY A 20 -10.63 -11.96 6.09
C GLY A 20 -11.44 -11.16 5.09
N LYS A 21 -11.77 -11.75 3.94
CA LYS A 21 -12.64 -11.12 2.92
C LYS A 21 -14.07 -10.85 3.40
N CYS A 22 -14.54 -11.61 4.39
CA CYS A 22 -15.83 -11.37 5.05
C CYS A 22 -15.74 -10.39 6.23
N GLY A 23 -14.55 -9.87 6.54
CA GLY A 23 -14.29 -9.02 7.70
C GLY A 23 -14.39 -9.71 9.07
N ASN A 24 -14.42 -11.05 9.09
CA ASN A 24 -14.47 -11.82 10.33
C ASN A 24 -13.06 -12.17 10.81
N LEU A 25 -12.34 -11.16 11.29
CA LEU A 25 -10.95 -11.32 11.77
C LEU A 25 -10.82 -12.33 12.92
N GLY A 26 -11.83 -12.45 13.77
CA GLY A 26 -11.83 -13.45 14.84
C GLY A 26 -11.85 -14.90 14.31
N ALA A 27 -12.61 -15.17 13.25
CA ALA A 27 -12.61 -16.47 12.60
C ALA A 27 -11.32 -16.73 11.81
N ALA A 28 -10.81 -15.71 11.12
CA ALA A 28 -9.52 -15.78 10.44
C ALA A 28 -8.40 -16.14 11.43
N ARG A 29 -8.33 -15.44 12.57
CA ARG A 29 -7.32 -15.70 13.60
C ARG A 29 -7.42 -17.10 14.17
N ARG A 30 -8.63 -17.60 14.44
CA ARG A 30 -8.83 -18.98 14.91
C ARG A 30 -8.35 -20.02 13.89
N ALA A 31 -8.60 -19.80 12.59
CA ALA A 31 -8.12 -20.70 11.55
C ALA A 31 -6.58 -20.67 11.49
N PHE A 32 -5.98 -19.48 11.52
CA PHE A 32 -4.52 -19.29 11.54
C PHE A 32 -3.85 -19.95 12.77
N ASP A 33 -4.43 -19.78 13.95
CA ASP A 33 -3.86 -20.31 15.20
C ASP A 33 -3.90 -21.85 15.23
N ARG A 34 -4.81 -22.49 14.49
CA ARG A 34 -4.97 -23.96 14.40
C ARG A 34 -4.00 -24.66 13.45
N ILE A 35 -3.34 -23.92 12.57
CA ILE A 35 -2.35 -24.47 11.62
C ILE A 35 -1.17 -25.02 12.43
N GLU A 36 -0.88 -26.32 12.31
CA GLU A 36 0.17 -26.97 13.13
C GLU A 36 1.59 -26.55 12.72
N ARG A 37 1.82 -26.34 11.40
CA ARG A 37 3.09 -25.88 10.85
C ARG A 37 2.83 -24.72 9.92
N ARG A 38 2.87 -23.51 10.48
CA ARG A 38 2.71 -22.27 9.72
C ARG A 38 3.91 -22.08 8.81
N ASN A 39 3.65 -21.57 7.62
CA ASN A 39 4.65 -21.17 6.64
C ASN A 39 4.32 -19.76 6.15
N LEU A 40 5.20 -19.22 5.31
CA LEU A 40 5.05 -17.91 4.69
C LEU A 40 3.63 -17.66 4.14
N VAL A 41 3.04 -18.62 3.41
CA VAL A 41 1.69 -18.47 2.85
C VAL A 41 0.64 -18.21 3.92
N SER A 42 0.66 -18.97 5.02
CA SER A 42 -0.29 -18.79 6.11
C SER A 42 -0.11 -17.47 6.86
N TRP A 43 1.14 -17.03 7.05
CA TRP A 43 1.46 -15.75 7.68
C TRP A 43 1.01 -14.58 6.82
N THR A 44 1.37 -14.57 5.54
CA THR A 44 0.98 -13.55 4.58
C THR A 44 -0.54 -13.47 4.44
N ALA A 45 -1.25 -14.60 4.44
CA ALA A 45 -2.71 -14.62 4.39
C ALA A 45 -3.34 -13.89 5.60
N MET A 46 -2.80 -14.09 6.80
CA MET A 46 -3.33 -13.45 8.02
C MET A 46 -2.96 -11.97 8.09
N ILE A 47 -1.73 -11.60 7.71
CA ILE A 47 -1.28 -10.21 7.63
C ILE A 47 -2.13 -9.42 6.63
N ALA A 48 -2.39 -9.99 5.45
CA ALA A 48 -3.25 -9.39 4.45
C ALA A 48 -4.69 -9.21 4.98
N ALA A 49 -5.26 -10.24 5.63
CA ALA A 49 -6.60 -10.15 6.22
C ALA A 49 -6.70 -9.01 7.24
N LEU A 50 -5.70 -8.83 8.09
CA LEU A 50 -5.64 -7.75 9.08
C LEU A 50 -5.54 -6.37 8.40
N ALA A 51 -4.62 -6.22 7.44
CA ALA A 51 -4.41 -4.98 6.69
C ALA A 51 -5.66 -4.55 5.91
N GLU A 52 -6.33 -5.48 5.23
CA GLU A 52 -7.57 -5.23 4.47
C GLU A 52 -8.73 -4.78 5.36
N ASN A 53 -8.74 -5.21 6.63
CA ASN A 53 -9.77 -4.86 7.61
C ASN A 53 -9.35 -3.71 8.55
N GLY A 54 -8.22 -3.07 8.28
CA GLY A 54 -7.75 -1.91 9.03
C GLY A 54 -7.14 -2.22 10.41
N ASP A 55 -6.89 -3.49 10.74
CA ASP A 55 -6.19 -3.89 11.96
C ASP A 55 -4.67 -3.83 11.75
N ARG A 56 -4.15 -2.61 11.71
CA ARG A 56 -2.72 -2.36 11.48
C ARG A 56 -1.83 -2.94 12.57
N GLU A 57 -2.19 -2.73 13.84
CA GLU A 57 -1.38 -3.19 14.97
C GLU A 57 -1.27 -4.71 14.96
N GLY A 58 -2.38 -5.42 14.73
CA GLY A 58 -2.36 -6.87 14.57
C GLY A 58 -1.51 -7.33 13.38
N ALA A 59 -1.59 -6.64 12.24
CA ALA A 59 -0.77 -6.96 11.08
C ALA A 59 0.72 -6.82 11.37
N TRP A 60 1.10 -5.79 12.13
CA TRP A 60 2.48 -5.54 12.54
C TRP A 60 3.00 -6.57 13.54
N ASP A 61 2.19 -6.88 14.56
CA ASP A 61 2.56 -7.87 15.56
C ASP A 61 2.76 -9.25 14.92
N LEU A 62 1.93 -9.61 13.94
CA LEU A 62 2.12 -10.85 13.19
C LEU A 62 3.34 -10.81 12.26
N PHE A 63 3.64 -9.69 11.61
CA PHE A 63 4.87 -9.58 10.81
C PHE A 63 6.11 -9.81 11.67
N ARG A 64 6.20 -9.15 12.83
CA ARG A 64 7.32 -9.35 13.76
C ARG A 64 7.37 -10.76 14.34
N ALA A 65 6.21 -11.35 14.65
CA ALA A 65 6.16 -12.73 15.12
C ALA A 65 6.63 -13.73 14.06
N MET A 66 6.30 -13.50 12.79
CA MET A 66 6.79 -14.29 11.65
C MET A 66 8.32 -14.24 11.57
N GLU A 67 8.92 -13.05 11.69
CA GLU A 67 10.38 -12.88 11.71
C GLU A 67 11.03 -13.61 12.89
N LEU A 68 10.43 -13.52 14.09
CA LEU A 68 10.92 -14.20 15.29
C LEU A 68 10.83 -15.74 15.19
N GLU A 69 9.90 -16.27 14.39
CA GLU A 69 9.82 -17.70 14.07
C GLU A 69 10.81 -18.11 12.94
N GLY A 70 11.60 -17.18 12.43
CA GLY A 70 12.60 -17.44 11.39
C GLY A 70 12.00 -17.64 10.00
N ILE A 71 10.78 -17.15 9.77
CA ILE A 71 10.11 -17.17 8.47
C ILE A 71 10.40 -15.84 7.78
N GLU A 72 11.15 -15.89 6.67
CA GLU A 72 11.49 -14.69 5.91
C GLU A 72 10.25 -14.15 5.16
N PRO A 73 9.93 -12.84 5.27
CA PRO A 73 8.91 -12.18 4.46
C PRO A 73 9.24 -12.27 2.97
N ASP A 74 8.20 -12.26 2.14
CA ASP A 74 8.30 -12.06 0.69
C ASP A 74 7.70 -10.71 0.26
N GLU A 75 7.75 -10.44 -1.04
CA GLU A 75 7.16 -9.24 -1.66
C GLU A 75 5.68 -9.04 -1.25
N VAL A 76 4.89 -10.11 -1.20
CA VAL A 76 3.46 -10.02 -0.86
C VAL A 76 3.28 -9.59 0.60
N CYS A 77 4.13 -10.09 1.49
CA CYS A 77 4.14 -9.71 2.89
C CYS A 77 4.47 -8.21 3.08
N PHE A 78 5.53 -7.73 2.43
CA PHE A 78 5.89 -6.30 2.45
C PHE A 78 4.79 -5.41 1.87
N MET A 79 4.18 -5.80 0.75
CA MET A 79 3.04 -5.09 0.17
C MET A 79 1.85 -5.00 1.14
N GLY A 80 1.58 -6.05 1.92
CA GLY A 80 0.53 -6.07 2.95
C GLY A 80 0.81 -5.13 4.11
N VAL A 81 2.03 -5.16 4.66
CA VAL A 81 2.43 -4.26 5.76
C VAL A 81 2.47 -2.80 5.32
N LEU A 82 3.00 -2.53 4.13
CA LEU A 82 2.91 -1.23 3.51
C LEU A 82 1.44 -0.82 3.43
N ALA A 83 0.56 -1.59 2.78
CA ALA A 83 -0.88 -1.27 2.67
C ALA A 83 -1.51 -0.83 4.01
N ALA A 84 -1.20 -1.52 5.10
CA ALA A 84 -1.62 -1.15 6.46
C ALA A 84 -1.09 0.22 6.91
N CYS A 85 0.20 0.52 6.70
CA CYS A 85 0.81 1.81 7.03
C CYS A 85 0.13 2.98 6.30
N LYS A 86 -0.24 2.82 5.02
CA LYS A 86 -0.93 3.89 4.28
C LYS A 86 -2.31 4.16 4.82
N ASN A 87 -3.06 3.10 5.10
CA ASN A 87 -4.42 3.25 5.62
C ASN A 87 -4.42 3.95 6.99
N ALA A 88 -3.35 3.81 7.77
CA ALA A 88 -3.14 4.54 9.01
C ALA A 88 -2.42 5.90 8.85
N GLY A 89 -1.91 6.24 7.66
CA GLY A 89 -1.16 7.47 7.43
C GLY A 89 0.22 7.49 8.09
N GLU A 90 0.81 6.34 8.39
CA GLU A 90 2.09 6.21 9.09
C GLU A 90 3.27 6.22 8.13
N ILE A 91 3.73 7.43 7.81
CA ILE A 91 4.84 7.66 6.87
C ILE A 91 6.12 6.97 7.36
N GLN A 92 6.50 7.18 8.63
CA GLN A 92 7.78 6.73 9.17
C GLN A 92 7.94 5.22 9.02
N SER A 93 6.96 4.45 9.49
CA SER A 93 7.00 2.99 9.39
C SER A 93 6.92 2.50 7.95
N GLY A 94 6.14 3.15 7.09
CA GLY A 94 6.11 2.82 5.65
C GLY A 94 7.50 2.90 5.01
N PHE A 95 8.30 3.91 5.35
CA PHE A 95 9.68 4.04 4.88
C PHE A 95 10.64 3.07 5.55
N GLU A 96 10.50 2.82 6.85
CA GLU A 96 11.30 1.81 7.56
C GLU A 96 11.15 0.43 6.94
N TYR A 97 9.93 0.01 6.61
CA TYR A 97 9.70 -1.28 5.94
C TYR A 97 10.23 -1.31 4.52
N PHE A 98 10.07 -0.20 3.78
CA PHE A 98 10.65 -0.11 2.43
C PHE A 98 12.18 -0.21 2.48
N GLN A 99 12.81 0.45 3.45
CA GLN A 99 14.26 0.39 3.66
C GLN A 99 14.70 -1.02 4.07
N SER A 100 14.03 -1.63 5.06
CA SER A 100 14.33 -2.99 5.52
C SER A 100 14.19 -4.01 4.37
N MET A 101 13.13 -3.89 3.55
CA MET A 101 12.96 -4.70 2.34
C MET A 101 14.17 -4.64 1.41
N THR A 102 14.74 -3.44 1.21
CA THR A 102 15.91 -3.25 0.33
C THR A 102 17.25 -3.58 0.97
N GLU A 103 17.43 -3.29 2.26
CA GLU A 103 18.73 -3.39 2.95
C GLU A 103 18.90 -4.73 3.63
N ASP A 104 17.89 -5.17 4.41
CA ASP A 104 17.95 -6.39 5.20
C ASP A 104 17.61 -7.62 4.35
N TYR A 105 16.60 -7.48 3.47
CA TYR A 105 16.11 -8.59 2.63
C TYR A 105 16.61 -8.55 1.19
N SER A 106 17.34 -7.50 0.80
CA SER A 106 17.90 -7.34 -0.55
C SER A 106 16.87 -7.53 -1.67
N MET A 107 15.60 -7.16 -1.43
CA MET A 107 14.54 -7.26 -2.43
C MET A 107 14.50 -6.00 -3.28
N ASP A 108 14.32 -6.19 -4.59
CA ASP A 108 14.12 -5.10 -5.53
C ASP A 108 12.70 -4.52 -5.40
N PRO A 109 12.54 -3.21 -5.14
CA PRO A 109 11.21 -2.64 -5.03
C PRO A 109 10.51 -2.61 -6.38
N SER A 110 9.40 -3.35 -6.49
CA SER A 110 8.51 -3.26 -7.64
C SER A 110 7.77 -1.91 -7.72
N PRO A 111 7.20 -1.55 -8.89
CA PRO A 111 6.38 -0.35 -9.04
C PRO A 111 5.24 -0.23 -8.00
N GLY A 112 4.72 -1.35 -7.50
CA GLY A 112 3.71 -1.37 -6.43
C GLY A 112 4.19 -0.72 -5.13
N HIS A 113 5.45 -0.91 -4.74
CA HIS A 113 6.01 -0.34 -3.52
C HIS A 113 6.18 1.18 -3.62
N TYR A 114 6.69 1.69 -4.75
CA TYR A 114 6.79 3.14 -4.97
C TYR A 114 5.40 3.78 -5.02
N THR A 115 4.47 3.14 -5.73
CA THR A 115 3.07 3.57 -5.81
C THR A 115 2.48 3.82 -4.43
N PHE A 116 2.71 2.84 -3.57
CA PHE A 116 2.24 2.87 -2.22
C PHE A 116 2.79 4.07 -1.44
N LEU A 117 4.11 4.25 -1.44
CA LEU A 117 4.77 5.34 -0.70
C LEU A 117 4.35 6.71 -1.21
N ILE A 118 4.13 6.85 -2.52
CA ILE A 118 3.67 8.10 -3.14
C ILE A 118 2.24 8.42 -2.72
N ASP A 119 1.33 7.45 -2.76
CA ASP A 119 -0.06 7.64 -2.30
C ASP A 119 -0.08 8.00 -0.80
N LEU A 120 0.80 7.39 0.01
CA LEU A 120 0.97 7.73 1.43
C LEU A 120 1.44 9.17 1.63
N LEU A 121 2.55 9.58 1.00
CA LEU A 121 3.07 10.95 1.09
C LEU A 121 2.08 11.99 0.57
N ALA A 122 1.43 11.69 -0.56
CA ALA A 122 0.46 12.55 -1.21
C ALA A 122 -0.74 12.83 -0.28
N ARG A 123 -1.33 11.77 0.31
CA ARG A 123 -2.45 11.91 1.26
C ARG A 123 -2.07 12.63 2.55
N SER A 124 -0.83 12.51 2.98
CA SER A 124 -0.31 13.21 4.16
C SER A 124 0.18 14.64 3.87
N GLY A 125 -0.04 15.16 2.64
CA GLY A 125 0.35 16.52 2.24
C GLY A 125 1.85 16.72 2.06
N LYS A 126 2.66 15.66 2.07
CA LYS A 126 4.11 15.70 1.83
C LYS A 126 4.42 15.71 0.34
N LEU A 127 3.84 16.68 -0.38
CA LEU A 127 3.84 16.71 -1.85
C LEU A 127 5.23 16.84 -2.47
N GLU A 128 6.15 17.54 -1.79
CA GLU A 128 7.53 17.67 -2.23
C GLU A 128 8.27 16.33 -2.18
N LEU A 129 8.19 15.62 -1.05
CA LEU A 129 8.76 14.28 -0.92
C LEU A 129 8.11 13.30 -1.90
N ALA A 130 6.81 13.41 -2.14
CA ALA A 130 6.12 12.59 -3.15
C ALA A 130 6.65 12.85 -4.56
N GLU A 131 6.87 14.11 -4.93
CA GLU A 131 7.48 14.48 -6.22
C GLU A 131 8.91 13.98 -6.34
N ASP A 132 9.73 14.13 -5.30
CA ASP A 132 11.11 13.66 -5.29
C ASP A 132 11.18 12.13 -5.43
N LEU A 133 10.30 11.41 -4.73
CA LEU A 133 10.20 9.95 -4.85
C LEU A 133 9.77 9.51 -6.26
N ILE A 134 8.86 10.24 -6.92
CA ILE A 134 8.48 9.96 -8.30
C ILE A 134 9.67 10.13 -9.25
N ARG A 135 10.46 11.18 -9.04
CA ARG A 135 11.63 11.48 -9.88
C ARG A 135 12.79 10.53 -9.63
N GLY A 136 12.90 9.99 -8.42
CA GLY A 136 13.93 9.03 -8.01
C GLY A 136 13.62 7.56 -8.34
N MET A 137 12.50 7.26 -9.02
CA MET A 137 12.18 5.89 -9.40
C MET A 137 13.24 5.32 -10.37
N PRO A 138 13.63 4.04 -10.22
CA PRO A 138 14.54 3.38 -11.14
C PRO A 138 13.87 2.96 -12.48
N PHE A 139 12.59 3.28 -12.67
CA PHE A 139 11.80 2.97 -13.85
C PHE A 139 10.89 4.15 -14.22
N GLU A 140 10.36 4.15 -15.44
CA GLU A 140 9.46 5.19 -15.94
C GLU A 140 8.17 5.29 -15.09
N PRO A 141 7.88 6.47 -14.50
CA PRO A 141 6.64 6.66 -13.75
C PRO A 141 5.41 6.52 -14.65
N GLN A 142 4.41 5.80 -14.18
CA GLN A 142 3.17 5.62 -14.92
C GLN A 142 2.27 6.86 -14.80
N ALA A 143 1.38 7.08 -15.78
CA ALA A 143 0.45 8.23 -15.77
C ALA A 143 -0.40 8.30 -14.49
N TRP A 144 -0.75 7.16 -13.90
CA TRP A 144 -1.54 7.11 -12.68
C TRP A 144 -0.78 7.59 -11.45
N THR A 145 0.54 7.45 -11.40
CA THR A 145 1.38 7.98 -10.32
C THR A 145 1.27 9.50 -10.26
N TRP A 146 1.39 10.17 -11.41
CA TRP A 146 1.19 11.61 -11.52
C TRP A 146 -0.25 12.04 -11.24
N THR A 147 -1.24 11.21 -11.59
CA THR A 147 -2.65 11.47 -11.28
C THR A 147 -2.92 11.41 -9.76
N SER A 148 -2.26 10.51 -9.04
CA SER A 148 -2.34 10.43 -7.58
C SER A 148 -1.78 11.70 -6.92
N LEU A 149 -0.57 12.13 -7.32
CA LEU A 149 0.03 13.38 -6.85
C LEU A 149 -0.86 14.59 -7.18
N LEU A 150 -1.41 14.66 -8.40
CA LEU A 150 -2.33 15.71 -8.84
C LEU A 150 -3.58 15.80 -7.95
N GLY A 151 -4.19 14.66 -7.63
CA GLY A 151 -5.33 14.61 -6.72
C GLY A 151 -5.02 15.17 -5.34
N ALA A 152 -3.85 14.85 -4.78
CA ALA A 152 -3.40 15.41 -3.52
C ALA A 152 -3.06 16.91 -3.60
N CYS A 153 -2.45 17.37 -4.69
CA CYS A 153 -2.18 18.80 -4.92
C CYS A 153 -3.48 19.62 -4.92
N LYS A 154 -4.58 19.07 -5.45
CA LYS A 154 -5.91 19.69 -5.38
C LYS A 154 -6.39 19.84 -3.93
N ILE A 155 -6.17 18.83 -3.09
CA ILE A 155 -6.60 18.83 -1.68
C ILE A 155 -5.79 19.82 -0.84
N HIS A 156 -4.48 19.90 -1.11
CA HIS A 156 -3.53 20.71 -0.35
C HIS A 156 -3.20 22.08 -1.00
N TRP A 157 -3.89 22.44 -2.08
CA TRP A 157 -3.76 23.73 -2.77
C TRP A 157 -2.35 24.03 -3.33
N ASP A 158 -1.60 23.01 -3.74
CA ASP A 158 -0.32 23.19 -4.44
C ASP A 158 -0.55 23.25 -5.95
N GLU A 159 -0.90 24.46 -6.44
CA GLU A 159 -1.20 24.67 -7.86
C GLU A 159 -0.01 24.38 -8.77
N ARG A 160 1.20 24.73 -8.31
CA ARG A 160 2.44 24.57 -9.09
C ARG A 160 2.72 23.09 -9.37
N ARG A 161 2.70 22.26 -8.32
CA ARG A 161 2.90 20.80 -8.46
C ARG A 161 1.70 20.14 -9.12
N GLY A 162 0.48 20.64 -8.88
CA GLY A 162 -0.72 20.19 -9.56
C GLY A 162 -0.63 20.34 -11.08
N ALA A 163 -0.33 21.54 -11.59
CA ALA A 163 -0.18 21.78 -13.02
C ALA A 163 0.90 20.90 -13.66
N MET A 164 2.05 20.77 -12.98
CA MET A 164 3.15 19.91 -13.42
C MET A 164 2.73 18.43 -13.48
N ALA A 165 2.11 17.90 -12.43
CA ALA A 165 1.68 16.52 -12.35
C ALA A 165 0.64 16.20 -13.44
N ALA A 166 -0.32 17.11 -13.67
CA ALA A 166 -1.29 16.96 -14.75
C ALA A 166 -0.63 16.93 -16.14
N GLN A 167 0.31 17.84 -16.41
CA GLN A 167 1.02 17.86 -17.69
C GLN A 167 1.80 16.55 -17.91
N ARG A 168 2.50 16.06 -16.89
CA ARG A 168 3.23 14.77 -16.95
C ARG A 168 2.29 13.60 -17.19
N ALA A 169 1.16 13.54 -16.49
CA ALA A 169 0.16 12.48 -16.68
C ALA A 169 -0.38 12.45 -18.12
N LEU A 170 -0.65 13.61 -18.71
CA LEU A 170 -1.19 13.74 -20.07
C LEU A 170 -0.17 13.45 -21.17
N VAL A 171 1.11 13.73 -20.93
CA VAL A 171 2.19 13.34 -21.86
C VAL A 171 2.29 11.81 -21.97
N ILE A 172 2.12 11.10 -20.85
CA ILE A 172 2.18 9.64 -20.82
C ILE A 172 0.89 9.01 -21.37
N ASP A 173 -0.27 9.54 -20.97
CA ASP A 173 -1.58 9.06 -21.40
C ASP A 173 -2.53 10.22 -21.70
N PRO A 174 -2.62 10.66 -22.97
CA PRO A 174 -3.47 11.76 -23.38
C PRO A 174 -4.97 11.49 -23.21
N ARG A 175 -5.41 10.24 -23.04
CA ARG A 175 -6.84 9.89 -22.92
C ARG A 175 -7.36 9.97 -21.49
N ARG A 176 -6.50 10.34 -20.55
CA ARG A 176 -6.77 10.31 -19.11
C ARG A 176 -7.61 11.50 -18.67
N THR A 177 -8.93 11.35 -18.78
CA THR A 177 -9.94 12.37 -18.45
C THR A 177 -9.82 12.90 -17.01
N ALA A 178 -9.45 12.05 -16.05
CA ALA A 178 -9.26 12.46 -14.65
C ALA A 178 -8.21 13.58 -14.49
N ALA A 179 -7.14 13.58 -15.29
CA ALA A 179 -6.11 14.61 -15.24
C ALA A 179 -6.63 15.97 -15.76
N TYR A 180 -7.45 15.95 -16.82
CA TYR A 180 -8.08 17.16 -17.34
C TYR A 180 -9.08 17.79 -16.35
N VAL A 181 -9.93 16.97 -15.71
CA VAL A 181 -10.91 17.46 -14.72
C VAL A 181 -10.21 18.12 -13.54
N ILE A 182 -9.17 17.49 -13.01
CA ILE A 182 -8.44 18.07 -11.86
C ILE A 182 -7.68 19.33 -12.28
N LEU A 183 -7.07 19.34 -13.47
CA LEU A 183 -6.40 20.53 -14.00
C LEU A 183 -7.37 21.70 -14.20
N SER A 184 -8.55 21.48 -14.80
CA SER A 184 -9.54 22.54 -15.00
C SER A 184 -10.07 23.11 -13.68
N ASP A 185 -10.22 22.28 -12.66
CA ASP A 185 -10.65 22.72 -11.33
C ASP A 185 -9.58 23.56 -10.61
N ILE A 186 -8.31 23.20 -10.76
CA ILE A 186 -7.17 23.95 -10.20
C ILE A 186 -7.05 25.30 -10.93
N CYS A 187 -7.15 25.32 -12.26
CA CYS A 187 -7.04 26.56 -13.04
C CYS A 187 -8.30 27.45 -12.98
N GLY A 188 -9.50 26.86 -12.90
CA GLY A 188 -10.79 27.57 -12.97
C GLY A 188 -11.14 28.42 -11.74
N LYS A 189 -10.45 28.22 -10.61
CA LYS A 189 -10.64 29.05 -9.41
C LYS A 189 -9.95 30.42 -9.51
N ASN A 190 -9.04 30.62 -10.46
CA ASN A 190 -8.42 31.93 -10.74
C ASN A 190 -9.32 32.88 -11.56
N SER A 191 -10.46 32.41 -12.07
CA SER A 191 -11.41 33.24 -12.84
C SER A 191 -12.59 33.81 -12.03
N VAL A 192 -12.67 33.58 -10.71
CA VAL A 192 -13.78 34.07 -9.86
C VAL A 192 -13.29 34.96 -8.70
N GLY A 193 -12.01 35.32 -8.68
CA GLY A 193 -11.44 36.30 -7.75
C GLY A 193 -11.11 37.61 -8.46
N VAL A 194 -12.14 38.40 -8.80
CA VAL A 194 -12.03 39.84 -9.12
C VAL A 194 -12.97 40.58 -8.19
#